data_AF-A0A7C5MQE5-F1
#
_entry.id   AF-A0A7C5MQE5-F1
#
_cell.length_a   1.000
_cell.length_b   1.000
_cell.length_c   1.000
_cell.angle_alpha   90.00
_cell.angle_beta   90.00
_cell.angle_gamma   90.00
#
_symmetry.space_group_name_H-M   'P 1'
#
loop_
_entity.id
_entity.type
_entity.pdbx_description
1 polymer ?
#
loop_
_entity_poly.entity_id
_entity_poly.type
_entity_poly.pdbx_seq_one_letter_code
_entity_poly.pdbx_strand_id
1 'polypeptide(L)'
;MNKTRCRLEVRWTSLSPEEGRLEFELFNLAQTPLVNFRLSYTSLTRIEDASKYENATLLRRSANLHELVPPGGEAIAPGQSWRFRVGGLTRPARHRTDGVSTAYLTLADGSHHDIALGPFLPNDRAATFTPQLVPEGKLQHPVSILPWPKMFSATDFAAPPVALFAAENSEGDDIAAMSEVAELAARLFPAEAQPFSLSVVTGGLPVRFEEDSSLEKEGYRLNFSRNKIVLASADRAGSLYGLITLA
;
A
#
# COMPACT_ATOMS: atom_id res chain seq x y z
N MET A 1 23.34 -26.55 -9.92
CA MET A 1 22.06 -26.51 -10.67
C MET A 1 21.96 -25.19 -11.39
N ASN A 2 21.91 -25.20 -12.72
CA ASN A 2 21.69 -23.97 -13.50
C ASN A 2 20.24 -23.55 -13.31
N LYS A 3 20.00 -22.46 -12.56
CA LYS A 3 18.65 -21.98 -12.26
C LYS A 3 17.99 -21.53 -13.58
N THR A 4 16.83 -22.09 -13.94
CA THR A 4 16.01 -21.57 -15.05
C THR A 4 15.83 -20.07 -14.83
N ARG A 5 16.33 -19.28 -15.77
CA ARG A 5 16.26 -17.83 -15.71
C ARG A 5 15.38 -17.39 -16.87
N CYS A 6 14.12 -17.11 -16.56
CA CYS A 6 13.17 -16.64 -17.56
C CYS A 6 12.66 -15.26 -17.20
N ARG A 7 12.25 -14.52 -18.22
CA ARG A 7 11.60 -13.22 -18.07
C ARG A 7 10.38 -13.16 -18.96
N LEU A 8 9.26 -12.71 -18.42
CA LEU A 8 8.03 -12.51 -19.16
C LEU A 8 7.77 -11.01 -19.32
N GLU A 9 7.79 -10.54 -20.56
CA GLU A 9 7.33 -9.21 -20.92
C GLU A 9 5.88 -9.29 -21.39
N VAL A 10 5.07 -8.33 -20.95
CA VAL A 10 3.65 -8.26 -21.34
C VAL A 10 3.32 -6.84 -21.70
N ARG A 11 2.65 -6.66 -22.84
CA ARG A 11 2.22 -5.35 -23.34
C ARG A 11 0.74 -5.34 -23.65
N TRP A 12 0.16 -4.15 -23.61
CA TRP A 12 -1.20 -3.89 -24.07
C TRP A 12 -1.19 -3.29 -25.47
N THR A 13 -2.04 -3.79 -26.36
CA THR A 13 -2.34 -3.15 -27.64
C THR A 13 -3.84 -2.90 -27.73
N SER A 14 -4.26 -1.65 -27.90
CA SER A 14 -5.68 -1.34 -28.13
C SER A 14 -6.06 -1.69 -29.57
N LEU A 15 -7.23 -2.31 -29.75
CA LEU A 15 -7.83 -2.59 -31.05
C LEU A 15 -9.01 -1.65 -31.34
N SER A 16 -9.72 -1.26 -30.28
CA SER A 16 -10.76 -0.24 -30.26
C SER A 16 -10.78 0.46 -28.89
N PRO A 17 -11.63 1.47 -28.64
CA PRO A 17 -11.73 2.08 -27.31
C PRO A 17 -12.11 1.10 -26.18
N GLU A 18 -12.87 0.05 -26.50
CA GLU A 18 -13.35 -0.93 -25.52
C GLU A 18 -12.69 -2.32 -25.66
N GLU A 19 -11.90 -2.52 -26.72
CA GLU A 19 -11.25 -3.80 -27.00
C GLU A 19 -9.74 -3.66 -27.15
N GLY A 20 -9.02 -4.69 -26.73
CA GLY A 20 -7.62 -4.83 -27.05
C GLY A 20 -7.11 -6.22 -26.75
N ARG A 21 -5.79 -6.35 -26.75
CA ARG A 21 -5.10 -7.63 -26.55
C ARG A 21 -3.85 -7.47 -25.71
N LEU A 22 -3.49 -8.55 -25.02
CA LEU A 22 -2.22 -8.70 -24.35
C LEU A 22 -1.22 -9.35 -25.32
N GLU A 23 -0.04 -8.76 -25.44
CA GLU A 23 1.07 -9.29 -26.23
C GLU A 23 2.17 -9.75 -25.27
N PHE A 24 2.50 -11.03 -25.33
CA PHE A 24 3.44 -11.67 -24.41
C PHE A 24 4.73 -12.03 -25.13
N GLU A 25 5.83 -11.94 -24.39
CA GLU A 25 7.12 -12.45 -24.81
C GLU A 25 7.86 -13.11 -23.64
N LEU A 26 7.96 -14.44 -23.68
CA LEU A 26 8.69 -15.23 -22.70
C LEU A 26 10.13 -15.46 -23.19
N PHE A 27 11.11 -14.87 -22.52
CA PHE A 27 12.52 -15.02 -22.81
C PHE A 27 13.13 -16.18 -22.02
N ASN A 28 13.90 -17.01 -22.71
CA ASN A 28 14.82 -17.95 -22.07
C ASN A 28 16.19 -17.29 -21.91
N LEU A 29 16.54 -16.94 -20.67
CA LEU A 29 17.83 -16.34 -20.32
C LEU A 29 18.80 -17.36 -19.69
N ALA A 30 18.42 -18.64 -19.66
CA ALA A 30 19.29 -19.72 -19.25
C ALA A 30 20.20 -20.17 -20.41
N GLN A 31 21.21 -20.97 -20.09
CA GLN A 31 22.14 -21.56 -21.07
C GLN A 31 21.60 -22.87 -21.68
N THR A 32 20.46 -23.36 -21.19
CA THR A 32 19.82 -24.59 -21.66
C THR A 32 18.50 -24.27 -22.35
N PRO A 33 18.13 -25.00 -23.42
CA PRO A 33 16.82 -24.83 -24.05
C PRO A 33 15.68 -25.06 -23.06
N LEU A 34 14.62 -24.25 -23.17
CA LEU A 34 13.38 -24.46 -22.45
C LEU A 34 12.45 -25.32 -23.30
N VAL A 35 12.14 -26.53 -22.84
CA VAL A 35 11.38 -27.55 -23.58
C VAL A 35 10.24 -28.08 -22.72
N ASN A 36 9.15 -28.52 -23.35
CA ASN A 36 8.02 -29.20 -22.68
C ASN A 36 7.54 -28.49 -21.41
N PHE A 37 7.45 -27.16 -21.46
CA PHE A 37 7.09 -26.31 -20.34
C PHE A 37 5.63 -25.84 -20.45
N ARG A 38 5.04 -25.50 -19.31
CA ARG A 38 3.78 -24.75 -19.22
C ARG A 38 4.03 -23.40 -18.59
N LEU A 39 3.50 -22.34 -19.20
CA LEU A 39 3.48 -21.00 -18.62
C LEU A 39 2.17 -20.81 -17.85
N SER A 40 2.27 -20.55 -16.56
CA SER A 40 1.13 -20.23 -15.72
C SER A 40 1.23 -18.78 -15.27
N TYR A 41 0.17 -17.99 -15.45
CA TYR A 41 0.14 -16.59 -15.02
C TYR A 41 -1.22 -16.18 -14.44
N THR A 42 -1.20 -15.16 -13.59
CA THR A 42 -2.41 -14.55 -13.02
C THR A 42 -2.63 -13.14 -13.56
N SER A 43 -3.85 -12.83 -13.99
CA SER A 43 -4.25 -11.47 -14.38
C SER A 43 -5.70 -11.17 -13.98
N LEU A 44 -5.98 -9.91 -13.66
CA LEU A 44 -7.35 -9.41 -13.48
C LEU A 44 -8.10 -9.28 -14.80
N THR A 45 -7.38 -9.03 -15.90
CA THR A 45 -7.95 -8.97 -17.24
C THR A 45 -8.12 -10.40 -17.74
N ARG A 46 -9.33 -10.91 -17.63
CA ARG A 46 -9.65 -12.31 -17.95
C ARG A 46 -9.92 -12.45 -19.44
N ILE A 47 -9.79 -13.69 -19.88
CA ILE A 47 -10.05 -14.09 -21.26
C ILE A 47 -11.44 -14.68 -21.29
N GLU A 48 -12.30 -14.12 -22.12
CA GLU A 48 -13.68 -14.56 -22.35
C GLU A 48 -13.74 -15.53 -23.54
N ASP A 49 -13.02 -15.24 -24.62
CA ASP A 49 -13.01 -16.02 -25.86
C ASP A 49 -11.65 -16.67 -26.13
N ALA A 50 -11.57 -17.97 -25.88
CA ALA A 50 -10.35 -18.75 -26.08
C ALA A 50 -10.03 -19.06 -27.55
N SER A 51 -10.83 -18.59 -28.52
CA SER A 51 -10.47 -18.65 -29.94
C SER A 51 -9.50 -17.53 -30.35
N LYS A 52 -9.27 -16.54 -29.47
CA LYS A 52 -8.46 -15.34 -29.77
C LYS A 52 -7.00 -15.43 -29.28
N TYR A 53 -6.45 -16.64 -29.15
CA TYR A 53 -5.01 -16.83 -28.94
C TYR A 53 -4.28 -16.88 -30.28
N GLU A 54 -3.16 -16.17 -30.37
CA GLU A 54 -2.22 -16.29 -31.47
C GLU A 54 -0.93 -16.91 -30.94
N ASN A 55 -0.49 -18.01 -31.55
CA ASN A 55 0.73 -18.73 -31.18
C ASN A 55 0.79 -19.26 -29.73
N ALA A 56 -0.36 -19.59 -29.15
CA ALA A 56 -0.46 -20.25 -27.84
C ALA A 56 -1.69 -21.16 -27.76
N THR A 57 -1.59 -22.25 -26.98
CA THR A 57 -2.71 -23.12 -26.65
C THR A 57 -3.06 -22.99 -25.17
N LEU A 58 -4.32 -22.65 -24.88
CA LEU A 58 -4.86 -22.64 -23.52
C LEU A 58 -5.10 -24.07 -23.05
N LEU A 59 -4.41 -24.45 -21.97
CA LEU A 59 -4.64 -25.73 -21.29
C LEU A 59 -5.73 -25.60 -20.23
N ARG A 60 -5.68 -24.53 -19.43
CA ARG A 60 -6.59 -24.32 -18.31
C ARG A 60 -6.76 -22.84 -18.02
N ARG A 61 -7.99 -22.47 -17.66
CA ARG A 61 -8.30 -21.21 -16.98
C ARG A 61 -9.04 -21.52 -15.67
N SER A 62 -8.59 -20.93 -14.57
CA SER A 62 -9.27 -21.01 -13.28
C SER A 62 -9.33 -19.62 -12.67
N ALA A 63 -10.49 -18.94 -12.82
CA ALA A 63 -10.66 -17.54 -12.50
C ALA A 63 -9.57 -16.65 -13.16
N ASN A 64 -8.62 -16.14 -12.38
CA ASN A 64 -7.54 -15.27 -12.85
C ASN A 64 -6.30 -16.04 -13.32
N LEU A 65 -6.19 -17.34 -13.02
CA LEU A 65 -5.09 -18.20 -13.43
C LEU A 65 -5.31 -18.70 -14.86
N HIS A 66 -4.27 -18.58 -15.69
CA HIS A 66 -4.23 -19.07 -17.06
C HIS A 66 -2.99 -19.93 -17.25
N GLU A 67 -3.14 -21.07 -17.90
CA GLU A 67 -2.05 -22.00 -18.21
C GLU A 67 -1.95 -22.20 -19.73
N LEU A 68 -0.80 -21.87 -20.30
CA LEU A 68 -0.55 -21.85 -21.74
C LEU A 68 0.67 -22.68 -22.11
N VAL A 69 0.66 -23.19 -23.33
CA VAL A 69 1.80 -23.85 -23.97
C VAL A 69 2.02 -23.35 -25.41
N PRO A 70 3.25 -23.43 -25.94
CA PRO A 70 3.49 -23.31 -27.37
C PRO A 70 2.68 -24.35 -28.15
N PRO A 71 2.03 -23.99 -29.27
CA PRO A 71 1.08 -24.87 -29.96
C PRO A 71 1.72 -26.15 -30.54
N GLY A 72 2.98 -26.10 -30.96
CA GLY A 72 3.72 -27.27 -31.46
C GLY A 72 4.67 -27.88 -30.43
N GLY A 73 4.65 -27.41 -29.18
CA GLY A 73 5.62 -27.82 -28.15
C GLY A 73 7.04 -27.33 -28.43
N GLU A 74 7.19 -26.25 -29.21
CA GLU A 74 8.47 -25.72 -29.64
C GLU A 74 9.36 -25.35 -28.44
N ALA A 75 10.65 -25.64 -28.58
CA ALA A 75 11.66 -25.25 -27.62
C ALA A 75 12.01 -23.76 -27.76
N ILE A 76 12.25 -23.09 -26.63
CA ILE A 76 12.89 -21.76 -26.63
C ILE A 76 14.39 -21.96 -26.41
N ALA A 77 15.20 -21.73 -27.44
CA ALA A 77 16.66 -21.80 -27.33
C ALA A 77 17.22 -20.73 -26.37
N PRO A 78 18.43 -20.92 -25.83
CA PRO A 78 19.12 -19.90 -25.03
C PRO A 78 19.14 -18.52 -25.70
N GLY A 79 18.73 -17.48 -24.98
CA GLY A 79 18.68 -16.10 -25.47
C GLY A 79 17.51 -15.80 -26.43
N GLN A 80 16.69 -16.79 -26.77
CA GLN A 80 15.51 -16.61 -27.64
C GLN A 80 14.24 -16.41 -26.81
N SER A 81 13.13 -16.12 -27.50
CA SER A 81 11.84 -15.90 -26.88
C SER A 81 10.69 -16.59 -27.63
N TRP A 82 9.62 -16.87 -26.89
CA TRP A 82 8.33 -17.26 -27.43
C TRP A 82 7.37 -16.07 -27.31
N ARG A 83 6.84 -15.63 -28.46
CA ARG A 83 5.87 -14.55 -28.55
C ARG A 83 4.48 -15.10 -28.84
N PHE A 84 3.49 -14.64 -28.09
CA PHE A 84 2.09 -15.00 -28.31
C PHE A 84 1.18 -13.84 -27.95
N ARG A 85 -0.07 -13.89 -28.44
CA ARG A 85 -1.06 -12.85 -28.16
C ARG A 85 -2.34 -13.45 -27.62
N VAL A 86 -3.01 -12.65 -26.79
CA VAL A 86 -4.25 -13.03 -26.12
C VAL A 86 -5.26 -11.90 -26.29
N GLY A 87 -6.27 -12.12 -27.13
CA GLY A 87 -7.43 -11.24 -27.29
C GLY A 87 -8.65 -11.75 -26.53
N GLY A 88 -9.84 -11.25 -26.91
CA GLY A 88 -11.12 -11.70 -26.33
C GLY A 88 -11.21 -11.44 -24.84
N LEU A 89 -10.72 -10.29 -24.39
CA LEU A 89 -10.57 -9.95 -22.99
C LEU A 89 -11.86 -9.35 -22.42
N THR A 90 -12.17 -9.64 -21.15
CA THR A 90 -13.40 -9.17 -20.49
C THR A 90 -13.47 -7.65 -20.31
N ARG A 91 -12.34 -6.94 -20.46
CA ARG A 91 -12.23 -5.48 -20.34
C ARG A 91 -10.91 -4.97 -20.93
N PRO A 92 -10.83 -3.69 -21.32
CA PRO A 92 -9.55 -3.08 -21.68
C PRO A 92 -8.63 -2.93 -20.46
N ALA A 93 -7.33 -3.13 -20.65
CA ALA A 93 -6.34 -2.93 -19.59
C ALA A 93 -5.95 -1.44 -19.51
N ARG A 94 -6.32 -0.77 -18.41
CA ARG A 94 -6.14 0.69 -18.24
C ARG A 94 -5.02 1.03 -17.26
N HIS A 95 -4.74 0.14 -16.31
CA HIS A 95 -3.76 0.31 -15.27
C HIS A 95 -2.62 -0.70 -15.39
N ARG A 96 -1.45 -0.37 -14.82
CA ARG A 96 -0.31 -1.31 -14.77
C ARG A 96 -0.67 -2.63 -14.06
N THR A 97 -1.61 -2.57 -13.13
CA THR A 97 -2.14 -3.71 -12.37
C THR A 97 -3.12 -4.59 -13.15
N ASP A 98 -3.57 -4.15 -14.33
CA ASP A 98 -4.45 -4.96 -15.20
C ASP A 98 -3.68 -6.01 -16.03
N GLY A 99 -2.35 -5.91 -16.06
CA GLY A 99 -1.47 -6.88 -16.72
C GLY A 99 -1.30 -8.18 -15.90
N VAL A 100 -0.16 -8.83 -16.08
CA VAL A 100 0.20 -10.02 -15.30
C VAL A 100 0.71 -9.62 -13.92
N SER A 101 0.11 -10.17 -12.87
CA SER A 101 0.53 -9.94 -11.47
C SER A 101 1.60 -10.92 -11.01
N THR A 102 1.49 -12.19 -11.41
CA THR A 102 2.45 -13.27 -11.10
C THR A 102 2.53 -14.24 -12.27
N ALA A 103 3.68 -14.89 -12.44
CA ALA A 103 3.85 -15.98 -13.40
C ALA A 103 4.92 -16.97 -12.95
N TYR A 104 4.77 -18.24 -13.34
CA TYR A 104 5.75 -19.29 -13.14
C TYR A 104 5.74 -20.27 -14.31
N LEU A 105 6.82 -21.02 -14.47
CA LEU A 105 6.91 -22.15 -15.39
C LEU A 105 6.67 -23.44 -14.62
N THR A 106 5.95 -24.38 -15.23
CA THR A 106 6.02 -25.79 -14.85
C THR A 106 6.84 -26.52 -15.90
N LEU A 107 7.93 -27.18 -15.48
CA LEU A 107 8.79 -27.96 -16.38
C LEU A 107 8.27 -29.41 -16.54
N ALA A 108 8.89 -30.15 -17.45
CA ALA A 108 8.51 -31.54 -17.76
C ALA A 108 8.59 -32.49 -16.56
N ASP A 109 9.49 -32.22 -15.62
CA ASP A 109 9.63 -32.97 -14.36
C ASP A 109 8.59 -32.57 -13.29
N GLY A 110 7.69 -31.63 -13.62
CA GLY A 110 6.67 -31.11 -12.72
C GLY A 110 7.16 -30.01 -11.78
N SER A 111 8.44 -29.64 -11.80
CA SER A 111 8.97 -28.58 -10.97
C SER A 111 8.45 -27.20 -11.38
N HIS A 112 8.31 -26.30 -10.39
CA HIS A 112 7.91 -24.92 -10.61
C HIS A 112 9.12 -23.99 -10.55
N HIS A 113 9.21 -23.09 -11.53
CA HIS A 113 10.27 -22.12 -11.62
C HIS A 113 9.69 -20.71 -11.73
N ASP A 114 10.18 -19.83 -10.85
CA ASP A 114 9.81 -18.41 -10.88
C ASP A 114 10.22 -17.75 -12.19
N ILE A 115 9.37 -16.84 -12.67
CA ILE A 115 9.66 -15.99 -13.82
C ILE A 115 9.75 -14.55 -13.34
N ALA A 116 10.80 -13.85 -13.77
CA ALA A 116 10.87 -12.41 -13.57
C ALA A 116 9.85 -11.71 -14.48
N LEU A 117 9.02 -10.82 -13.93
CA LEU A 117 8.08 -10.02 -14.72
C LEU A 117 8.73 -8.71 -15.19
N GLY A 118 8.51 -8.39 -16.46
CA GLY A 118 8.75 -7.06 -17.01
C GLY A 118 7.63 -6.08 -16.66
N PRO A 119 7.83 -4.79 -16.96
CA PRO A 119 6.78 -3.79 -16.78
C PRO A 119 5.60 -4.05 -17.73
N PHE A 120 4.37 -3.90 -17.24
CA PHE A 120 3.20 -3.88 -18.11
C PHE A 120 3.05 -2.49 -18.75
N LEU A 121 3.24 -2.43 -20.07
CA LEU A 121 3.28 -1.19 -20.83
C LEU A 121 2.33 -1.22 -22.04
N PRO A 122 1.76 -0.07 -22.44
CA PRO A 122 1.13 0.03 -23.75
C PRO A 122 2.16 -0.14 -24.87
N ASN A 123 1.72 -0.71 -25.98
CA ASN A 123 2.51 -0.91 -27.21
C ASN A 123 2.15 0.12 -28.30
N ASP A 124 0.93 0.62 -28.26
CA ASP A 124 0.32 1.55 -29.23
C ASP A 124 0.44 3.03 -28.82
N ARG A 125 0.97 3.31 -27.63
CA ARG A 125 1.22 4.67 -27.13
C ARG A 125 2.41 4.70 -26.17
N ALA A 126 2.98 5.89 -25.98
CA ALA A 126 4.02 6.09 -24.97
C ALA A 126 3.47 5.91 -23.55
N ALA A 127 4.22 5.21 -22.70
CA ALA A 127 3.92 5.14 -21.28
C ALA A 127 4.33 6.45 -20.59
N THR A 128 3.43 7.05 -19.83
CA THR A 128 3.70 8.24 -19.03
C THR A 128 3.59 7.92 -17.54
N PHE A 129 4.30 8.69 -16.71
CA PHE A 129 4.04 8.69 -15.28
C PHE A 129 2.75 9.47 -15.00
N THR A 130 2.04 9.09 -13.93
CA THR A 130 0.90 9.87 -13.45
C THR A 130 1.38 11.28 -13.13
N PRO A 131 0.77 12.33 -13.71
CA PRO A 131 1.11 13.69 -13.35
C PRO A 131 0.78 13.94 -11.87
N GLN A 132 1.34 15.00 -11.30
CA GLN A 132 0.95 15.44 -9.97
C GLN A 132 -0.57 15.73 -9.96
N LEU A 133 -1.33 14.90 -9.23
CA LEU A 133 -2.80 14.98 -9.18
C LEU A 133 -3.29 15.97 -8.11
N VAL A 134 -2.48 16.18 -7.08
CA VAL A 134 -2.81 17.06 -5.95
C VAL A 134 -1.79 18.20 -5.87
N PRO A 135 -2.23 19.45 -5.64
CA PRO A 135 -1.32 20.56 -5.42
C PRO A 135 -0.36 20.27 -4.25
N GLU A 136 0.80 20.93 -4.26
CA GLU A 136 1.70 20.91 -3.11
C GLU A 136 0.98 21.48 -1.88
N GLY A 137 0.97 20.71 -0.79
CA GLY A 137 0.39 21.14 0.48
C GLY A 137 1.23 22.22 1.12
N LYS A 138 0.58 23.25 1.67
CA LYS A 138 1.23 24.29 2.47
C LYS A 138 0.62 24.31 3.86
N LEU A 139 1.46 24.17 4.88
CA LEU A 139 1.03 24.32 6.27
C LEU A 139 0.77 25.80 6.57
N GLN A 140 -0.41 26.12 7.09
CA GLN A 140 -0.73 27.46 7.60
C GLN A 140 -0.24 27.65 9.05
N HIS A 141 -0.16 26.54 9.79
CA HIS A 141 0.28 26.47 11.17
C HIS A 141 1.27 25.31 11.32
N PRO A 142 2.22 25.38 12.27
CA PRO A 142 3.17 24.31 12.54
C PRO A 142 2.54 23.16 13.35
N VAL A 143 1.29 22.80 13.05
CA VAL A 143 0.55 21.71 13.71
C VAL A 143 -0.02 20.77 12.66
N SER A 144 -0.06 19.48 12.99
CA SER A 144 -0.68 18.44 12.18
C SER A 144 -1.61 17.63 13.08
N ILE A 145 -2.92 17.84 12.94
CA ILE A 145 -3.94 17.17 13.75
C ILE A 145 -4.93 16.51 12.80
N LEU A 146 -5.13 15.20 12.97
CA LEU A 146 -6.07 14.41 12.18
C LEU A 146 -6.93 13.53 13.10
N PRO A 147 -8.26 13.72 13.12
CA PRO A 147 -9.03 14.73 12.39
C PRO A 147 -8.80 16.16 12.93
N TRP A 148 -8.95 17.18 12.06
CA TRP A 148 -8.84 18.58 12.49
C TRP A 148 -9.93 18.92 13.52
N PRO A 149 -9.61 19.62 14.62
CA PRO A 149 -10.58 19.89 15.67
C PRO A 149 -11.68 20.84 15.19
N LYS A 150 -12.88 20.71 15.79
CA LYS A 150 -14.05 21.57 15.50
C LYS A 150 -13.75 23.06 15.69
N MET A 151 -12.89 23.39 16.65
CA MET A 151 -12.40 24.74 16.87
C MET A 151 -10.89 24.70 17.11
N PHE A 152 -10.15 25.59 16.46
CA PHE A 152 -8.72 25.79 16.65
C PHE A 152 -8.42 27.28 16.72
N SER A 153 -7.65 27.69 17.71
CA SER A 153 -7.17 29.07 17.83
C SER A 153 -5.80 29.06 18.50
N ALA A 154 -4.80 29.61 17.81
CA ALA A 154 -3.46 29.79 18.32
C ALA A 154 -2.84 31.03 17.68
N THR A 155 -2.21 31.89 18.49
CA THR A 155 -1.48 33.08 18.02
C THR A 155 0.02 32.87 18.04
N ASP A 156 0.51 32.01 18.94
CA ASP A 156 1.92 31.73 19.17
C ASP A 156 2.19 30.24 19.23
N PHE A 157 3.38 29.84 18.80
CA PHE A 157 3.83 28.45 18.79
C PHE A 157 5.20 28.34 19.46
N ALA A 158 5.44 27.20 20.11
CA ALA A 158 6.70 26.86 20.74
C ALA A 158 7.20 25.51 20.21
N ALA A 159 8.49 25.23 20.42
CA ALA A 159 9.01 23.89 20.18
C ALA A 159 8.27 22.89 21.09
N PRO A 160 7.99 21.66 20.61
CA PRO A 160 7.33 20.65 21.41
C PRO A 160 8.20 20.27 22.63
N PRO A 161 7.60 19.93 23.78
CA PRO A 161 8.33 19.41 24.93
C PRO A 161 8.91 18.03 24.62
N VAL A 162 9.91 17.58 25.39
CA VAL A 162 10.53 16.26 25.17
C VAL A 162 9.58 15.10 25.49
N ALA A 163 8.59 15.35 26.34
CA ALA A 163 7.48 14.46 26.66
C ALA A 163 6.39 15.26 27.39
N LEU A 164 5.16 14.78 27.33
CA LEU A 164 4.06 15.20 28.20
C LEU A 164 3.95 14.23 29.38
N PHE A 165 3.58 14.71 30.56
CA PHE A 165 3.41 13.84 31.73
C PHE A 165 2.18 14.22 32.55
N ALA A 166 1.64 13.30 33.33
CA ALA A 166 0.48 13.58 34.18
C ALA A 166 0.83 14.64 35.25
N ALA A 167 -0.01 15.66 35.42
CA ALA A 167 0.17 16.68 36.44
C ALA A 167 0.11 16.09 37.87
N GLU A 168 0.61 16.83 38.85
CA GLU A 168 0.48 16.43 40.25
C GLU A 168 -0.99 16.24 40.63
N ASN A 169 -1.29 15.14 41.34
CA ASN A 169 -2.62 14.72 41.75
C ASN A 169 -3.57 14.26 40.62
N SER A 170 -3.04 13.89 39.44
CA SER A 170 -3.83 13.14 38.45
C SER A 170 -4.37 11.84 39.03
N GLU A 171 -5.61 11.49 38.66
CA GLU A 171 -6.24 10.26 39.12
C GLU A 171 -5.69 9.02 38.41
N GLY A 172 -5.89 7.84 39.01
CA GLY A 172 -5.39 6.58 38.44
C GLY A 172 -5.92 6.30 37.03
N ASP A 173 -7.17 6.66 36.76
CA ASP A 173 -7.79 6.48 35.45
C ASP A 173 -7.19 7.41 34.38
N ASP A 174 -6.80 8.63 34.74
CA ASP A 174 -6.10 9.56 33.83
C ASP A 174 -4.71 9.05 33.46
N ILE A 175 -3.98 8.55 34.46
CA ILE A 175 -2.64 7.96 34.27
C ILE A 175 -2.75 6.71 33.39
N ALA A 176 -3.77 5.88 33.62
CA ALA A 176 -4.03 4.69 32.79
C ALA A 176 -4.37 5.07 31.34
N ALA A 177 -5.21 6.09 31.11
CA ALA A 177 -5.53 6.57 29.76
C ALA A 177 -4.30 7.13 29.04
N MET A 178 -3.43 7.87 29.75
CA MET A 178 -2.16 8.35 29.20
C MET A 178 -1.24 7.20 28.78
N SER A 179 -1.14 6.14 29.61
CA SER A 179 -0.39 4.92 29.28
C SER A 179 -0.97 4.22 28.05
N GLU A 180 -2.30 4.11 27.97
CA GLU A 180 -3.00 3.48 26.85
C GLU A 180 -2.69 4.18 25.50
N VAL A 181 -2.71 5.52 25.48
CA VAL A 181 -2.35 6.27 24.27
C VAL A 181 -0.85 6.19 23.97
N ALA A 182 0.01 6.16 24.98
CA ALA A 182 1.45 5.97 24.77
C ALA A 182 1.75 4.63 24.07
N GLU A 183 1.11 3.54 24.51
CA GLU A 183 1.24 2.22 23.87
C GLU A 183 0.71 2.21 22.43
N LEU A 184 -0.41 2.91 22.18
CA LEU A 184 -0.93 3.08 20.83
C LEU A 184 0.07 3.83 19.94
N ALA A 185 0.62 4.94 20.42
CA ALA A 185 1.61 5.74 19.70
C ALA A 185 2.89 4.92 19.40
N ALA A 186 3.40 4.16 20.38
CA ALA A 186 4.55 3.28 20.20
C ALA A 186 4.33 2.23 19.10
N ARG A 187 3.11 1.68 19.00
CA ARG A 187 2.77 0.67 18.00
C ARG A 187 2.63 1.26 16.59
N LEU A 188 2.08 2.47 16.47
CA LEU A 188 1.88 3.13 15.18
C LEU A 188 3.15 3.83 14.67
N PHE A 189 3.98 4.34 15.58
CA PHE A 189 5.15 5.17 15.28
C PHE A 189 6.40 4.68 16.04
N PRO A 190 6.88 3.45 15.79
CA PRO A 190 7.95 2.82 16.58
C PRO A 190 9.33 3.51 16.48
N ALA A 191 9.51 4.43 15.52
CA ALA A 191 10.75 5.19 15.33
C ALA A 191 10.71 6.58 15.98
N GLU A 192 9.54 7.04 16.43
CA GLU A 192 9.35 8.36 17.03
C GLU A 192 9.55 8.32 18.55
N ALA A 193 9.82 9.50 19.14
CA ALA A 193 9.89 9.64 20.59
C ALA A 193 8.51 9.37 21.23
N GLN A 194 8.52 8.80 22.44
CA GLN A 194 7.27 8.59 23.18
C GLN A 194 6.65 9.93 23.58
N PRO A 195 5.38 10.20 23.23
CA PRO A 195 4.75 11.49 23.51
C PRO A 195 4.47 11.67 25.01
N PHE A 196 4.30 10.57 25.75
CA PHE A 196 3.94 10.59 27.16
C PHE A 196 4.96 9.88 28.05
N SER A 197 5.10 10.39 29.27
CA SER A 197 5.82 9.77 30.38
C SER A 197 4.91 9.73 31.61
N LEU A 198 4.87 8.59 32.31
CA LEU A 198 4.13 8.45 33.56
C LEU A 198 4.88 9.06 34.77
N SER A 199 6.06 9.61 34.54
CA SER A 199 6.87 10.32 35.54
C SER A 199 7.25 11.71 35.03
N VAL A 200 7.53 12.63 35.96
CA VAL A 200 8.02 13.97 35.63
C VAL A 200 9.32 13.88 34.83
N VAL A 201 9.41 14.62 33.73
CA VAL A 201 10.61 14.66 32.86
C VAL A 201 11.12 16.08 32.73
N THR A 202 12.44 16.26 32.85
CA THR A 202 13.10 17.55 32.58
C THR A 202 12.90 17.95 31.12
N GLY A 203 12.40 19.17 30.89
CA GLY A 203 12.02 19.63 29.54
C GLY A 203 10.66 19.11 29.06
N GLY A 204 9.95 18.36 29.89
CA GLY A 204 8.57 17.94 29.65
C GLY A 204 7.55 18.99 30.08
N LEU A 205 6.27 18.73 29.77
CA LEU A 205 5.15 19.61 30.14
C LEU A 205 4.03 18.81 30.82
N PRO A 206 3.50 19.25 31.98
CA PRO A 206 2.43 18.53 32.66
C PRO A 206 1.09 18.70 31.94
N VAL A 207 0.29 17.63 31.91
CA VAL A 207 -1.10 17.58 31.46
C VAL A 207 -1.99 17.45 32.69
N ARG A 208 -2.78 18.49 32.94
CA ARG A 208 -3.81 18.52 33.99
C ARG A 208 -5.15 18.11 33.40
N PHE A 209 -5.80 17.16 34.04
CA PHE A 209 -7.10 16.64 33.65
C PHE A 209 -8.20 17.38 34.41
N GLU A 210 -9.29 17.72 33.72
CA GLU A 210 -10.47 18.36 34.29
C GLU A 210 -11.73 17.71 33.72
N GLU A 211 -12.72 17.46 34.57
CA GLU A 211 -14.06 17.12 34.12
C GLU A 211 -14.81 18.42 33.79
N ASP A 212 -15.40 18.47 32.59
CA ASP A 212 -16.23 19.59 32.13
C ASP A 212 -17.53 19.03 31.55
N SER A 213 -18.55 18.92 32.41
CA SER A 213 -19.89 18.43 32.04
C SER A 213 -20.66 19.38 31.11
N SER A 214 -20.11 20.55 30.74
CA SER A 214 -20.70 21.42 29.73
C SER A 214 -20.34 21.01 28.30
N LEU A 215 -19.34 20.14 28.14
CA LEU A 215 -18.98 19.55 26.85
C LEU A 215 -20.01 18.50 26.44
N GLU A 216 -20.22 18.36 25.14
CA GLU A 216 -21.01 17.25 24.59
C GLU A 216 -20.32 15.92 24.91
N LYS A 217 -21.07 14.81 24.89
CA LYS A 217 -20.52 13.45 25.05
C LYS A 217 -19.30 13.26 24.14
N GLU A 218 -18.24 12.63 24.65
CA GLU A 218 -16.94 12.45 23.98
C GLU A 218 -16.19 13.75 23.65
N GLY A 219 -16.72 14.90 24.08
CA GLY A 219 -16.12 16.21 23.88
C GLY A 219 -14.91 16.42 24.77
N TYR A 220 -13.91 17.11 24.21
CA TYR A 220 -12.73 17.55 24.94
C TYR A 220 -12.33 18.97 24.55
N ARG A 221 -11.54 19.61 25.40
CA ARG A 221 -10.92 20.92 25.17
C ARG A 221 -9.48 20.87 25.66
N LEU A 222 -8.55 21.27 24.79
CA LEU A 222 -7.14 21.44 25.11
C LEU A 222 -6.81 22.92 25.24
N ASN A 223 -6.34 23.35 26.41
CA ASN A 223 -5.81 24.68 26.62
C ASN A 223 -4.30 24.59 26.88
N PHE A 224 -3.52 25.27 26.04
CA PHE A 224 -2.07 25.27 26.11
C PHE A 224 -1.56 26.52 26.81
N SER A 225 -0.63 26.36 27.75
CA SER A 225 0.17 27.44 28.31
C SER A 225 1.66 27.06 28.27
N ARG A 226 2.54 28.00 28.62
CA ARG A 226 4.00 27.74 28.68
C ARG A 226 4.40 26.68 29.71
N ASN A 227 3.57 26.44 30.71
CA ASN A 227 3.93 25.62 31.88
C ASN A 227 3.01 24.41 32.10
N LYS A 228 1.90 24.29 31.38
CA LYS A 228 1.01 23.13 31.43
C LYS A 228 0.08 23.06 30.22
N ILE A 229 -0.50 21.90 30.04
CA ILE A 229 -1.67 21.68 29.18
C ILE A 229 -2.83 21.32 30.10
N VAL A 230 -4.00 21.90 29.86
CA VAL A 230 -5.24 21.48 30.52
C VAL A 230 -6.09 20.73 29.51
N LEU A 231 -6.37 19.47 29.81
CA LEU A 231 -7.30 18.60 29.09
C LEU A 231 -8.61 18.53 29.87
N ALA A 232 -9.59 19.30 29.44
CA ALA A 232 -10.96 19.19 29.95
C ALA A 232 -11.76 18.22 29.08
N SER A 233 -12.59 17.36 29.70
CA SER A 233 -13.37 16.36 28.96
C SER A 233 -14.75 16.12 29.59
N ALA A 234 -15.71 15.71 28.77
CA ALA A 234 -17.04 15.32 29.24
C ALA A 234 -17.06 13.94 29.90
N ASP A 235 -16.19 13.04 29.46
CA ASP A 235 -16.14 11.64 29.85
C ASP A 235 -14.78 11.02 29.48
N ARG A 236 -14.58 9.75 29.85
CA ARG A 236 -13.37 8.98 29.55
C ARG A 236 -12.99 8.98 28.06
N ALA A 237 -13.96 8.92 27.17
CA ALA A 237 -13.68 8.89 25.74
C ALA A 237 -13.21 10.27 25.25
N GLY A 238 -13.76 11.36 25.78
CA GLY A 238 -13.23 12.71 25.60
C GLY A 238 -11.78 12.84 26.07
N SER A 239 -11.44 12.34 27.26
CA SER A 239 -10.05 12.31 27.73
C SER A 239 -9.14 11.55 26.75
N LEU A 240 -9.58 10.37 26.28
CA LEU A 240 -8.80 9.57 25.34
C LEU A 240 -8.56 10.31 24.01
N TYR A 241 -9.59 10.95 23.45
CA TYR A 241 -9.46 11.72 22.21
C TYR A 241 -8.58 12.96 22.37
N GLY A 242 -8.65 13.62 23.53
CA GLY A 242 -7.75 14.73 23.86
C GLY A 242 -6.29 14.28 23.94
N LEU A 243 -6.02 13.13 24.57
CA LEU A 243 -4.67 12.55 24.61
C LEU A 243 -4.19 12.09 23.23
N ILE A 244 -5.04 11.46 22.42
CA ILE A 244 -4.70 11.12 21.02
C ILE A 244 -4.35 12.36 20.20
N THR A 245 -5.01 13.49 20.47
CA THR A 245 -4.73 14.77 19.80
C THR A 245 -3.39 15.38 20.24
N LEU A 246 -2.93 15.06 21.46
CA LEU A 246 -1.64 15.51 21.99
C LEU A 246 -0.47 14.63 21.54
N ALA A 247 -0.73 13.35 21.21
CA ALA A 247 0.26 12.37 20.79
C ALA A 247 0.66 12.53 19.32
#